data_AF-A0A836C8Z1-F1
#
_entry.id   AF-A0A836C8Z1-F1
#
_cell.length_a   1.000
_cell.length_b   1.000
_cell.length_c   1.000
_cell.angle_alpha   90.00
_cell.angle_beta   90.00
_cell.angle_gamma   90.00
#
_symmetry.space_group_name_H-M   'P 1'
#
loop_
_entity.id
_entity.type
_entity.pdbx_description
1 polymer ?
#
loop_
_entity_poly.entity_id
_entity_poly.type
_entity_poly.pdbx_seq_one_letter_code
_entity_poly.pdbx_strand_id
1 'polypeptide(L)'
;MEQGVRGSPYTILVCGTDPRERKKTRRALAARFREQAVVGEQPLTVSELKGIKLRGPKTDLALLVHFSEGRVLLTDKDGLYNDFLLEAVKLAGGNLLIAVSGVETAPGTLAHEGVVQALAYSGGQRAVLSIHQQKRFLTWAKEPAPVHLDHIAAALAGNVRLLAVPDSVNMYSSALRRRFCQIL
;
A
#
# COMPACT_ATOMS: atom_id res chain seq x y z
N MET A 1 -3.05 -25.30 -21.10
CA MET A 1 -3.98 -24.61 -20.19
C MET A 1 -3.94 -23.14 -20.54
N GLU A 2 -5.05 -22.66 -21.10
CA GLU A 2 -5.19 -21.40 -21.80
C GLU A 2 -5.08 -20.21 -20.84
N GLN A 3 -4.07 -19.35 -21.03
CA GLN A 3 -4.08 -18.01 -20.45
C GLN A 3 -4.80 -17.08 -21.42
N GLY A 4 -6.10 -16.87 -21.19
CA GLY A 4 -6.86 -15.83 -21.85
C GLY A 4 -6.19 -14.48 -21.62
N VAL A 5 -5.76 -13.85 -22.72
CA VAL A 5 -5.23 -12.49 -22.75
C VAL A 5 -6.27 -11.55 -22.14
N ARG A 6 -5.97 -10.95 -20.98
CA ARG A 6 -6.79 -9.87 -20.41
C ARG A 6 -6.79 -8.73 -21.43
N GLY A 7 -7.92 -8.52 -22.11
CA GLY A 7 -8.11 -7.47 -23.13
C GLY A 7 -8.20 -6.04 -22.60
N SER A 8 -8.03 -5.83 -21.29
CA SER A 8 -8.12 -4.50 -20.66
C SER A 8 -6.87 -4.20 -19.83
N PRO A 9 -6.36 -2.96 -19.86
CA PRO A 9 -5.22 -2.56 -19.05
C PRO A 9 -5.55 -2.69 -17.56
N TYR A 10 -4.55 -3.08 -16.76
CA TYR A 10 -4.64 -3.09 -15.30
C TYR A 10 -4.92 -1.69 -14.75
N THR A 11 -5.58 -1.59 -13.60
CA THR A 11 -5.76 -0.31 -12.91
C THR A 11 -4.91 -0.28 -11.65
N ILE A 12 -4.02 0.71 -11.54
CA ILE A 12 -3.19 0.95 -10.35
C ILE A 12 -3.63 2.26 -9.69
N LEU A 13 -3.95 2.22 -8.40
CA LEU A 13 -4.28 3.40 -7.61
C LEU A 13 -3.13 3.77 -6.67
N VAL A 14 -2.52 4.92 -6.88
CA VAL A 14 -1.47 5.45 -5.99
C VAL A 14 -2.10 6.37 -4.94
N CYS A 15 -2.02 5.96 -3.68
CA CYS A 15 -2.53 6.71 -2.53
C CYS A 15 -1.38 7.26 -1.69
N GLY A 16 -1.60 8.37 -1.00
CA GLY A 16 -0.60 8.96 -0.11
C GLY A 16 -1.01 10.36 0.37
N THR A 17 -0.35 10.90 1.39
CA THR A 17 -0.60 12.26 1.89
C THR A 17 0.20 13.30 1.13
N ASP A 18 1.45 12.99 0.78
CA ASP A 18 2.35 13.90 0.05
C ASP A 18 2.04 13.93 -1.47
N PRO A 19 1.68 15.09 -2.05
CA PRO A 19 1.41 15.21 -3.49
C PRO A 19 2.61 15.01 -4.39
N ARG A 20 3.81 15.38 -3.95
CA ARG A 20 5.04 15.24 -4.74
C ARG A 20 5.39 13.76 -4.88
N GLU A 21 5.32 13.02 -3.79
CA GLU A 21 5.64 11.59 -3.80
C GLU A 21 4.63 10.75 -4.58
N ARG A 22 3.33 11.06 -4.45
CA ARG A 22 2.29 10.41 -5.26
C ARG A 22 2.53 10.65 -6.76
N LYS A 23 2.74 11.90 -7.16
CA LYS A 23 2.98 12.26 -8.57
C LYS A 23 4.23 11.60 -9.12
N LYS A 24 5.30 11.58 -8.34
CA LYS A 24 6.57 10.94 -8.74
C LYS A 24 6.40 9.44 -8.94
N THR A 25 5.76 8.77 -7.98
CA THR A 25 5.49 7.33 -8.08
C THR A 25 4.55 7.02 -9.24
N ARG A 26 3.47 7.79 -9.42
CA ARG A 26 2.58 7.63 -10.57
C ARG A 26 3.33 7.75 -11.88
N ARG A 27 4.22 8.73 -12.03
CA ARG A 27 5.04 8.90 -13.25
C ARG A 27 5.95 7.70 -13.49
N ALA A 28 6.62 7.19 -12.46
CA ALA A 28 7.47 6.00 -12.58
C ALA A 28 6.66 4.77 -13.03
N LEU A 29 5.49 4.55 -12.43
CA LEU A 29 4.60 3.45 -12.80
C LEU A 29 4.03 3.62 -14.20
N ALA A 30 3.53 4.80 -14.55
CA ALA A 30 3.01 5.07 -15.89
C ALA A 30 4.08 4.89 -16.97
N ALA A 31 5.33 5.27 -16.68
CA ALA A 31 6.44 5.05 -17.60
C ALA A 31 6.78 3.57 -17.79
N ARG A 32 6.70 2.75 -16.73
CA ARG A 32 6.98 1.31 -16.74
C ARG A 32 5.86 0.48 -17.36
N PHE A 33 4.60 0.86 -17.09
CA PHE A 33 3.42 0.06 -17.40
C PHE A 33 2.55 0.64 -18.53
N ARG A 34 2.93 1.77 -19.15
CA ARG A 34 2.32 2.41 -20.33
C ARG A 34 0.95 1.86 -20.79
N GLU A 35 0.96 0.86 -21.66
CA GLU A 35 -0.24 0.27 -22.28
C GLU A 35 -0.85 -0.87 -21.46
N GLN A 36 -0.07 -1.40 -20.50
CA GLN A 36 -0.46 -2.49 -19.62
C GLN A 36 -1.28 -1.99 -18.43
N ALA A 37 -1.13 -0.73 -18.00
CA ALA A 37 -1.84 -0.21 -16.85
C ALA A 37 -2.23 1.28 -16.92
N VAL A 38 -3.46 1.57 -16.48
CA VAL A 38 -3.94 2.90 -16.15
C VAL A 38 -3.53 3.21 -14.71
N VAL A 39 -2.70 4.24 -14.51
CA VAL A 39 -2.20 4.62 -13.19
C VAL A 39 -2.88 5.91 -12.70
N GLY A 40 -3.76 5.77 -11.73
CA GLY A 40 -4.45 6.86 -11.04
C GLY A 40 -3.76 7.31 -9.76
N GLU A 41 -4.18 8.46 -9.24
CA GLU A 41 -3.77 8.97 -7.93
C GLU A 41 -5.01 9.30 -7.10
N GLN A 42 -4.97 8.99 -5.80
CA GLN A 42 -5.94 9.49 -4.83
C GLN A 42 -5.20 10.16 -3.65
N PRO A 43 -5.39 11.47 -3.43
CA PRO A 43 -4.88 12.12 -2.23
C PRO A 43 -5.56 11.53 -0.99
N LEU A 44 -4.75 11.30 0.04
CA LEU A 44 -5.24 11.02 1.38
C LEU A 44 -5.11 12.30 2.19
N THR A 45 -6.21 12.84 2.71
CA THR A 45 -6.14 13.95 3.65
C THR A 45 -6.09 13.40 5.08
N VAL A 46 -5.37 14.08 5.97
CA VAL A 46 -5.21 13.64 7.37
C VAL A 46 -6.57 13.48 8.07
N SER A 47 -7.53 14.35 7.74
CA SER A 47 -8.91 14.28 8.22
C SER A 47 -9.69 13.06 7.71
N GLU A 48 -9.34 12.53 6.54
CA GLU A 48 -10.01 11.37 5.92
C GLU A 48 -9.35 10.04 6.29
N LEU A 49 -8.19 10.03 6.94
CA LEU A 49 -7.52 8.80 7.34
C LEU A 49 -8.40 7.95 8.29
N LYS A 50 -9.20 8.60 9.16
CA LYS A 50 -10.22 7.91 9.95
C LYS A 50 -11.50 7.72 9.14
N GLY A 51 -11.91 6.47 8.97
CA GLY A 51 -13.13 6.10 8.24
C GLY A 51 -13.04 6.39 6.75
N ILE A 52 -11.82 6.32 6.20
CA ILE A 52 -11.58 6.54 4.78
C ILE A 52 -12.50 5.67 3.93
N LYS A 53 -12.88 6.18 2.76
CA LYS A 53 -13.44 5.40 1.67
C LYS A 53 -12.61 5.65 0.43
N LEU A 54 -11.94 4.62 -0.06
CA LEU A 54 -11.26 4.72 -1.35
C LEU A 54 -12.33 4.80 -2.43
N ARG A 55 -12.16 5.74 -3.37
CA ARG A 55 -13.15 6.05 -4.41
C ARG A 55 -12.55 5.67 -5.75
N GLY A 56 -13.38 5.13 -6.63
CA GLY A 56 -12.95 4.86 -8.00
C GLY A 56 -13.49 3.54 -8.53
N PRO A 57 -13.16 3.23 -9.79
CA PRO A 57 -13.49 1.95 -10.40
C PRO A 57 -12.72 0.81 -9.69
N LYS A 58 -13.14 -0.42 -9.99
CA LYS A 58 -12.43 -1.62 -9.54
C LYS A 58 -10.95 -1.49 -9.89
N THR A 59 -10.09 -1.56 -8.88
CA THR A 59 -8.64 -1.39 -9.00
C THR A 59 -7.97 -2.76 -8.96
N ASP A 60 -6.94 -3.00 -9.77
CA ASP A 60 -6.20 -4.26 -9.73
C ASP A 60 -5.07 -4.23 -8.70
N LEU A 61 -4.53 -3.05 -8.39
CA LEU A 61 -3.53 -2.86 -7.35
C LEU A 61 -3.65 -1.50 -6.66
N ALA A 62 -3.72 -1.49 -5.33
CA ALA A 62 -3.62 -0.27 -4.53
C ALA A 62 -2.20 -0.12 -3.97
N LEU A 63 -1.56 1.03 -4.18
CA LEU A 63 -0.23 1.33 -3.66
C LEU A 63 -0.31 2.53 -2.73
N LEU A 64 -0.04 2.32 -1.44
CA LEU A 64 0.18 3.41 -0.51
C LEU A 64 1.63 3.86 -0.57
N VAL A 65 1.88 5.12 -0.88
CA VAL A 65 3.20 5.74 -0.85
C VAL A 65 3.21 6.82 0.21
N HIS A 66 4.25 6.86 1.03
CA HIS A 66 4.45 7.96 1.94
C HIS A 66 5.93 8.26 2.18
N PHE A 67 6.20 9.54 2.44
CA PHE A 67 7.54 10.08 2.65
C PHE A 67 7.98 9.97 4.11
N SER A 68 9.12 9.34 4.38
CA SER A 68 9.66 9.25 5.74
C SER A 68 10.13 10.62 6.26
N GLU A 69 9.27 11.37 6.94
CA GLU A 69 9.58 12.68 7.55
C GLU A 69 10.09 12.58 9.00
N GLY A 70 10.73 11.48 9.39
CA GLY A 70 11.12 11.22 10.78
C GLY A 70 9.93 10.92 11.72
N ARG A 71 8.71 10.90 11.17
CA ARG A 71 7.53 10.33 11.80
C ARG A 71 7.25 8.98 11.16
N VAL A 72 7.23 7.98 12.01
CA VAL A 72 6.98 6.58 11.69
C VAL A 72 5.53 6.45 11.18
N LEU A 73 5.40 6.38 9.86
CA LEU A 73 4.23 5.90 9.14
C LEU A 73 3.63 4.62 9.71
N LEU A 74 2.30 4.50 9.66
CA LEU A 74 1.50 3.24 9.67
C LEU A 74 1.12 2.64 11.03
N THR A 75 -0.10 2.94 11.50
CA THR A 75 -0.81 2.15 12.53
C THR A 75 -0.27 2.31 13.94
N ASP A 76 -0.55 3.44 14.57
CA ASP A 76 -0.53 3.52 16.04
C ASP A 76 -1.84 2.93 16.63
N LYS A 77 -1.92 2.92 17.96
CA LYS A 77 -3.14 2.66 18.75
C LYS A 77 -4.36 3.53 18.33
N ASP A 78 -4.14 4.64 17.62
CA ASP A 78 -5.14 5.58 17.12
C ASP A 78 -5.48 5.38 15.61
N GLY A 79 -4.79 4.45 14.93
CA GLY A 79 -5.30 3.61 13.84
C GLY A 79 -5.53 4.28 12.48
N LEU A 80 -4.89 5.41 12.18
CA LEU A 80 -5.20 6.23 10.99
C LEU A 80 -5.09 5.50 9.63
N TYR A 81 -4.16 4.56 9.46
CA TYR A 81 -3.98 3.85 8.19
C TYR A 81 -4.58 2.43 8.17
N ASN A 82 -5.17 1.96 9.27
CA ASN A 82 -5.87 0.67 9.30
C ASN A 82 -7.11 0.69 8.41
N ASP A 83 -7.85 1.79 8.44
CA ASP A 83 -9.03 1.97 7.60
C ASP A 83 -8.63 2.02 6.12
N PHE A 84 -7.48 2.61 5.79
CA PHE A 84 -6.93 2.53 4.43
C PHE A 84 -6.65 1.09 4.02
N LEU A 85 -5.96 0.30 4.87
CA LEU A 85 -5.65 -1.10 4.55
C LEU A 85 -6.92 -1.89 4.26
N LEU A 86 -7.96 -1.71 5.09
CA LEU A 86 -9.24 -2.37 4.90
C LEU A 86 -9.92 -1.97 3.60
N GLU A 87 -9.99 -0.67 3.30
CA GLU A 87 -10.59 -0.19 2.05
C GLU A 87 -9.78 -0.59 0.81
N ALA A 88 -8.45 -0.57 0.90
CA ALA A 88 -7.57 -1.02 -0.17
C ALA A 88 -7.73 -2.51 -0.45
N VAL A 89 -7.84 -3.35 0.59
CA VAL A 89 -8.14 -4.78 0.42
C VAL A 89 -9.50 -4.98 -0.23
N LYS A 90 -10.53 -4.23 0.17
CA LYS A 90 -11.87 -4.32 -0.47
C LYS A 90 -11.83 -3.89 -1.93
N LEU A 91 -11.18 -2.77 -2.23
CA LEU A 91 -11.14 -2.17 -3.57
C LEU A 91 -10.30 -3.00 -4.55
N ALA A 92 -9.15 -3.51 -4.09
CA ALA A 92 -8.16 -4.22 -4.90
C ALA A 92 -8.14 -5.74 -4.68
N GLY A 93 -9.14 -6.30 -3.98
CA GLY A 93 -9.23 -7.74 -3.70
C GLY A 93 -8.01 -8.28 -2.93
N GLY A 94 -7.43 -7.50 -2.02
CA GLY A 94 -6.22 -7.86 -1.29
C GLY A 94 -4.91 -7.60 -2.05
N ASN A 95 -4.96 -7.15 -3.30
CA ASN A 95 -3.74 -6.80 -4.03
C ASN A 95 -3.29 -5.37 -3.70
N LEU A 96 -2.57 -5.23 -2.59
CA LEU A 96 -2.05 -3.95 -2.15
C LEU A 96 -0.57 -3.99 -1.78
N LEU A 97 0.09 -2.87 -1.96
CA LEU A 97 1.47 -2.64 -1.57
C LEU A 97 1.57 -1.36 -0.75
N ILE A 98 2.56 -1.33 0.13
CA ILE A 98 2.93 -0.15 0.90
C ILE A 98 4.36 0.20 0.59
N ALA A 99 4.64 1.47 0.40
CA ALA A 99 5.96 1.98 0.12
C ALA A 99 6.30 3.18 0.98
N VAL A 100 7.53 3.19 1.47
CA VAL A 100 8.12 4.33 2.19
C VAL A 100 9.22 4.94 1.32
N SER A 101 9.00 6.18 0.90
CA SER A 101 10.02 6.97 0.21
C SER A 101 10.92 7.74 1.19
N GLY A 102 12.09 8.19 0.74
CA GLY A 102 13.11 8.79 1.60
C GLY A 102 13.96 7.78 2.37
N VAL A 103 13.80 6.47 2.10
CA VAL A 103 14.53 5.39 2.77
C VAL A 103 15.30 4.57 1.74
N GLU A 104 16.62 4.58 1.84
CA GLU A 104 17.46 3.79 0.93
C GLU A 104 17.17 2.30 1.05
N THR A 105 17.18 1.60 -0.08
CA THR A 105 16.91 0.17 -0.14
C THR A 105 18.16 -0.52 -0.61
N ALA A 106 18.54 -1.59 0.09
CA ALA A 106 19.73 -2.34 -0.25
C ALA A 106 19.56 -2.99 -1.64
N PRO A 107 20.64 -3.14 -2.42
CA PRO A 107 20.59 -3.86 -3.69
C PRO A 107 19.99 -5.26 -3.52
N GLY A 108 19.05 -5.62 -4.39
CA GLY A 108 18.40 -6.94 -4.37
C GLY A 108 17.35 -7.14 -3.29
N THR A 109 17.06 -6.13 -2.46
CA THR A 109 15.94 -6.19 -1.49
C THR A 109 14.81 -5.27 -1.91
N LEU A 110 13.61 -5.53 -1.37
CA LEU A 110 12.44 -4.67 -1.57
C LEU A 110 12.30 -3.61 -0.47
N ALA A 111 12.85 -3.87 0.70
CA ALA A 111 12.67 -3.05 1.89
C ALA A 111 13.96 -2.94 2.70
N HIS A 112 14.10 -1.84 3.44
CA HIS A 112 15.12 -1.68 4.46
C HIS A 112 14.69 -2.35 5.77
N GLU A 113 15.30 -3.49 6.10
CA GLU A 113 14.95 -4.30 7.28
C GLU A 113 14.99 -3.52 8.60
N GLY A 114 16.03 -2.71 8.81
CA GLY A 114 16.14 -1.88 10.01
C GLY A 114 14.98 -0.90 10.21
N VAL A 115 14.43 -0.35 9.12
CA VAL A 115 13.26 0.53 9.17
C VAL A 115 12.02 -0.29 9.49
N VAL A 116 11.82 -1.43 8.83
CA VAL A 116 10.70 -2.34 9.10
C VAL A 116 10.66 -2.73 10.59
N GLN A 117 11.80 -3.12 11.15
CA GLN A 117 11.92 -3.49 12.56
C GLN A 117 11.66 -2.29 13.50
N ALA A 118 12.22 -1.12 13.19
CA ALA A 118 12.00 0.09 13.98
C ALA A 118 10.51 0.51 13.98
N LEU A 119 9.84 0.48 12.82
CA LEU A 119 8.41 0.75 12.69
C LEU A 119 7.60 -0.24 13.54
N ALA A 120 7.91 -1.53 13.41
CA ALA A 120 7.17 -2.60 14.06
C ALA A 120 7.26 -2.61 15.59
N TYR A 121 8.48 -2.51 16.11
CA TYR A 121 8.75 -2.72 17.54
C TYR A 121 8.78 -1.40 18.29
N SER A 122 9.54 -0.42 17.81
CA SER A 122 9.67 0.89 18.46
C SER A 122 8.48 1.80 18.15
N GLY A 123 7.95 1.72 16.93
CA GLY A 123 6.74 2.46 16.51
C GLY A 123 5.43 1.82 16.96
N GLY A 124 5.46 0.59 17.50
CA GLY A 124 4.26 -0.14 17.93
C GLY A 124 3.41 -0.72 16.79
N GLN A 125 3.97 -0.86 15.59
CA GLN A 125 3.22 -1.11 14.35
C GLN A 125 3.35 -2.56 13.89
N ARG A 126 2.88 -3.51 14.69
CA ARG A 126 3.06 -4.94 14.40
C ARG A 126 2.52 -5.38 13.03
N ALA A 127 1.51 -4.69 12.50
CA ALA A 127 0.96 -4.95 11.17
C ALA A 127 2.03 -4.79 10.06
N VAL A 128 2.99 -3.89 10.23
CA VAL A 128 4.09 -3.66 9.27
C VAL A 128 4.93 -4.92 9.10
N LEU A 129 5.21 -5.68 10.17
CA LEU A 129 5.92 -6.96 10.04
C LEU A 129 5.15 -7.95 9.19
N SER A 130 3.84 -8.08 9.42
CA SER A 130 3.02 -9.03 8.66
C SER A 130 2.95 -8.66 7.17
N ILE A 131 2.81 -7.37 6.86
CA ILE A 131 2.82 -6.87 5.48
C ILE A 131 4.19 -7.09 4.84
N HIS A 132 5.27 -6.85 5.58
CA HIS A 132 6.63 -7.10 5.10
C HIS A 132 6.92 -8.59 4.87
N GLN A 133 6.51 -9.47 5.78
CA GLN A 133 6.66 -10.93 5.65
C GLN A 133 5.94 -11.47 4.41
N GLN A 134 4.83 -10.85 4.02
CA GLN A 134 4.10 -11.13 2.78
C GLN A 134 4.73 -10.48 1.54
N LYS A 135 5.90 -9.84 1.68
CA LYS A 135 6.62 -9.11 0.62
C LYS A 135 5.77 -8.00 0.01
N ARG A 136 4.98 -7.30 0.82
CA ARG A 136 4.10 -6.21 0.39
C ARG A 136 4.52 -4.83 0.91
N PHE A 137 5.68 -4.76 1.55
CA PHE A 137 6.29 -3.54 2.04
C PHE A 137 7.53 -3.22 1.21
N LEU A 138 7.61 -2.00 0.72
CA LEU A 138 8.65 -1.49 -0.16
C LEU A 138 9.31 -0.26 0.49
N THR A 139 10.58 -0.03 0.20
CA THR A 139 11.24 1.24 0.51
C THR A 139 11.93 1.78 -0.74
N TRP A 140 12.17 3.09 -0.81
CA TRP A 140 13.07 3.66 -1.81
C TRP A 140 13.54 5.05 -1.41
N ALA A 141 14.75 5.44 -1.83
CA ALA A 141 15.30 6.74 -1.48
C ALA A 141 14.54 7.89 -2.16
N LYS A 142 14.45 7.82 -3.49
CA LYS A 142 13.86 8.88 -4.31
C LYS A 142 12.66 8.37 -5.11
N GLU A 143 12.80 7.26 -5.80
CA GLU A 143 11.76 6.68 -6.65
C GLU A 143 11.88 5.16 -6.69
N PRO A 144 10.84 4.44 -7.14
CA PRO A 144 10.91 3.00 -7.25
C PRO A 144 12.05 2.57 -8.18
N ALA A 145 13.06 1.90 -7.62
CA ALA A 145 14.08 1.20 -8.39
C ALA A 145 13.48 0.03 -9.23
N PRO A 146 14.20 -0.48 -10.26
CA PRO A 146 13.71 -1.55 -11.13
C PRO A 146 13.18 -2.78 -10.39
N VAL A 147 13.85 -3.23 -9.32
CA VAL A 147 13.40 -4.37 -8.50
C VAL A 147 12.00 -4.17 -7.90
N HIS A 148 11.64 -2.94 -7.52
CA HIS A 148 10.31 -2.63 -7.02
C HIS A 148 9.27 -2.67 -8.14
N LEU A 149 9.64 -2.15 -9.31
CA LEU A 149 8.76 -2.13 -10.48
C LEU A 149 8.48 -3.56 -10.98
N ASP A 150 9.48 -4.43 -10.97
CA ASP A 150 9.32 -5.83 -11.35
C ASP A 150 8.48 -6.60 -10.32
N HIS A 151 8.64 -6.28 -9.03
CA HIS A 151 7.78 -6.82 -7.98
C HIS A 151 6.31 -6.38 -8.13
N ILE A 152 6.07 -5.11 -8.48
CA ILE A 152 4.73 -4.59 -8.78
C ILE A 152 4.17 -5.30 -10.02
N ALA A 153 4.98 -5.53 -11.05
CA ALA A 153 4.57 -6.28 -12.23
C ALA A 153 4.15 -7.73 -11.87
N ALA A 154 4.93 -8.40 -11.03
CA ALA A 154 4.61 -9.73 -10.53
C ALA A 154 3.29 -9.74 -9.74
N ALA A 155 3.04 -8.71 -8.92
CA ALA A 155 1.79 -8.57 -8.19
C ALA A 155 0.57 -8.36 -9.11
N LEU A 156 0.71 -7.59 -10.19
CA LEU A 156 -0.34 -7.40 -11.19
C LEU A 156 -0.64 -8.67 -11.98
N ALA A 157 0.40 -9.46 -12.29
CA ALA A 157 0.27 -10.76 -12.95
C ALA A 157 -0.33 -11.86 -12.04
N GLY A 158 -0.59 -11.57 -10.77
CA GLY A 158 -1.11 -12.55 -9.80
C GLY A 158 -0.06 -13.50 -9.25
N ASN A 159 1.24 -13.22 -9.45
CA ASN A 159 2.34 -14.04 -8.96
C ASN A 159 2.66 -13.79 -7.47
N VAL A 160 2.04 -12.78 -6.86
CA VAL A 160 2.19 -12.45 -5.44
C VAL A 160 0.89 -12.78 -4.71
N ARG A 161 0.98 -13.51 -3.60
CA ARG A 161 -0.17 -13.89 -2.76
C ARG A 161 -0.91 -12.65 -2.25
N LEU A 162 -2.23 -12.60 -2.43
CA LEU A 162 -3.10 -11.52 -1.94
C LEU A 162 -2.90 -11.30 -0.44
N LEU A 163 -2.92 -10.04 0.00
CA LEU A 163 -2.75 -9.70 1.41
C LEU A 163 -3.94 -10.24 2.21
N ALA A 164 -3.64 -11.06 3.20
CA ALA A 164 -4.56 -11.32 4.30
C ALA A 164 -4.43 -10.17 5.31
N VAL A 165 -5.52 -9.47 5.60
CA VAL A 165 -5.54 -8.37 6.58
C VAL A 165 -5.12 -8.92 7.96
N PRO A 166 -4.04 -8.42 8.57
CA PRO A 166 -3.62 -8.88 9.90
C PRO A 166 -4.67 -8.53 10.97
N ASP A 167 -4.86 -9.40 11.97
CA ASP A 167 -5.84 -9.17 13.05
C ASP A 167 -5.63 -7.85 13.79
N SER A 168 -4.36 -7.42 13.94
CA SER A 168 -4.05 -6.12 14.54
C SER A 168 -4.66 -4.95 13.76
N VAL A 169 -4.81 -5.05 12.43
CA VAL A 169 -5.49 -4.03 11.63
C VAL A 169 -6.98 -4.00 11.94
N ASN A 170 -7.60 -5.18 12.09
CA ASN A 170 -9.02 -5.30 12.42
C ASN A 170 -9.34 -4.75 13.81
N MET A 171 -8.52 -5.05 14.82
CA MET A 171 -8.71 -4.62 16.21
C MET A 171 -8.69 -3.09 16.38
N TYR A 172 -7.88 -2.40 15.58
CA TYR A 172 -7.62 -0.96 15.73
C TYR A 172 -8.22 -0.12 14.58
N SER A 173 -9.14 -0.69 13.79
CA SER A 173 -9.87 0.06 12.76
C SER A 173 -11.12 0.74 13.32
N SER A 174 -11.41 1.95 12.85
CA SER A 174 -12.63 2.69 13.22
C SER A 174 -13.88 2.14 12.54
N ALA A 175 -13.73 1.49 11.38
CA ALA A 175 -14.84 0.89 10.61
C ALA A 175 -15.52 -0.25 11.37
N LEU A 176 -14.76 -1.02 12.18
CA LEU A 176 -15.31 -2.10 13.01
C LEU A 176 -15.86 -1.60 14.35
N ARG A 177 -15.24 -0.58 14.98
CA ARG A 177 -15.77 0.01 16.22
C ARG A 177 -17.19 0.55 16.07
N ARG A 178 -17.54 1.14 14.91
CA ARG A 178 -18.90 1.64 14.66
C ARG A 178 -19.96 0.52 14.52
N ARG A 179 -19.57 -0.68 14.07
CA ARG A 179 -20.51 -1.82 13.98
C ARG A 179 -20.87 -2.38 15.35
N PHE A 180 -19.96 -2.35 16.32
CA PHE A 180 -20.25 -2.77 17.69
C PHE A 180 -21.04 -1.73 18.48
N CYS A 181 -20.85 -0.42 18.22
CA CYS A 181 -21.60 0.65 18.90
C CYS A 181 -23.00 0.91 18.31
N GLN A 182 -23.45 0.18 17.28
CA GLN A 182 -24.82 0.25 16.76
C GLN A 182 -25.68 -0.95 17.16
N ILE A 183 -25.14 -1.86 17.98
CA ILE A 183 -25.82 -3.08 18.50
C ILE A 183 -26.06 -2.96 20.02
N LEU A 184 -25.74 -1.81 20.63
CA LEU A 184 -26.08 -1.45 22.01
C LEU A 184 -26.90 -0.16 21.99
#